data_AF-A0A2T4MWQ0-F1
#
_entry.id   AF-A0A2T4MWQ0-F1
#
_cell.length_a   1.000
_cell.length_b   1.000
_cell.length_c   1.000
_cell.angle_alpha   90.00
_cell.angle_beta   90.00
_cell.angle_gamma   90.00
#
_symmetry.space_group_name_H-M   'P 1'
#
loop_
_entity.id
_entity.type
_entity.pdbx_description
1 polymer ?
#
loop_
_entity_poly.entity_id
_entity_poly.type
_entity_poly.pdbx_seq_one_letter_code
_entity_poly.pdbx_strand_id
1 'polypeptide(L)'
;MEQVSYRPAVGQKIFVSLYRGKPFLVEVAGYHFDERFSSELIDYVRNGKSDFSLLKEAVFYPDVSADSKFIYVVMCEEHDFMEKSNFSELGFFFDPQAAFNYIDDITSGKVESCNPAHREFVELYVQVEKL
;
A
#
# COMPACT_ATOMS: atom_id res chain seq x y z
N MET A 1 -14.65 1.31 -9.80
CA MET A 1 -14.71 -0.16 -9.96
C MET A 1 -15.11 -0.72 -8.61
N GLU A 2 -16.18 -1.50 -8.55
CA GLU A 2 -16.49 -2.30 -7.36
C GLU A 2 -15.28 -3.19 -7.10
N GLN A 3 -14.56 -2.91 -6.02
CA GLN A 3 -13.51 -3.78 -5.54
C GLN A 3 -14.23 -5.04 -5.07
N VAL A 4 -14.25 -6.08 -5.91
CA VAL A 4 -14.62 -7.42 -5.45
C VAL A 4 -13.74 -7.66 -4.23
N SER A 5 -14.34 -7.62 -3.05
CA SER A 5 -13.60 -7.66 -1.79
C SER A 5 -12.98 -9.03 -1.68
N TYR A 6 -11.73 -9.15 -2.14
CA TYR A 6 -11.00 -10.39 -2.06
C TYR A 6 -10.85 -10.77 -0.60
N ARG A 7 -11.33 -11.97 -0.24
CA ARG A 7 -11.19 -12.53 1.09
C ARG A 7 -10.19 -13.68 1.06
N PRO A 8 -8.99 -13.52 1.63
CA PRO A 8 -8.01 -14.59 1.72
C PRO A 8 -8.55 -15.83 2.45
N ALA A 9 -8.06 -17.01 2.10
CA ALA A 9 -8.36 -18.23 2.84
C ALA A 9 -7.49 -18.32 4.11
N VAL A 10 -8.00 -18.97 5.16
CA VAL A 10 -7.17 -19.32 6.33
C VAL A 10 -6.02 -20.25 5.90
N GLY A 11 -4.82 -19.97 6.39
CA GLY A 11 -3.57 -20.62 5.99
C GLY A 11 -2.91 -20.05 4.73
N GLN A 12 -3.56 -19.10 4.04
CA GLN A 12 -2.99 -18.48 2.85
C GLN A 12 -1.88 -17.49 3.24
N LYS A 13 -0.74 -17.56 2.52
CA LYS A 13 0.28 -16.52 2.55
C LYS A 13 0.00 -15.48 1.49
N ILE A 14 -0.10 -14.21 1.89
CA ILE A 14 -0.49 -13.13 1.00
C ILE A 14 0.15 -11.80 1.43
N PHE A 15 0.45 -10.94 0.47
CA PHE A 15 0.80 -9.56 0.76
C PHE A 15 -0.44 -8.76 1.14
N VAL A 16 -0.32 -7.95 2.18
CA VAL A 16 -1.38 -7.05 2.66
C VAL A 16 -0.81 -5.68 2.99
N SER A 17 -1.53 -4.63 2.61
CA SER A 17 -1.35 -3.28 3.14
C SER A 17 -2.44 -3.02 4.18
N LEU A 18 -2.06 -2.49 5.35
CA LEU A 18 -2.99 -2.09 6.41
C LEU A 18 -2.89 -0.58 6.59
N TYR A 19 -4.02 0.11 6.74
CA TYR A 19 -4.08 1.57 6.96
C TYR A 19 -3.29 2.37 5.92
N ARG A 20 -3.31 1.92 4.65
CA ARG A 20 -2.54 2.48 3.54
C ARG A 20 -1.02 2.45 3.73
N GLY A 21 -0.52 1.66 4.68
CA GLY A 21 0.91 1.48 4.90
C GLY A 21 1.56 0.55 3.87
N LYS A 22 2.88 0.48 3.91
CA LYS A 22 3.65 -0.41 3.02
C LYS A 22 3.19 -1.87 3.13
N PRO A 23 2.94 -2.56 1.99
CA PRO A 23 2.61 -3.97 1.97
C PRO A 23 3.64 -4.86 2.66
N PHE A 24 3.17 -5.91 3.33
CA PHE A 24 4.01 -6.94 3.93
C PHE A 24 3.36 -8.32 3.83
N LEU A 25 4.18 -9.36 3.87
CA LEU A 25 3.71 -10.75 3.78
C LEU A 25 3.15 -11.21 5.14
N VAL A 26 1.97 -11.81 5.10
CA VAL A 26 1.34 -12.45 6.26
C VAL A 26 0.84 -13.84 5.90
N GLU A 27 0.64 -14.67 6.92
CA GLU A 27 -0.18 -15.87 6.84
C GLU A 27 -1.51 -15.63 7.55
N VAL A 28 -2.63 -15.87 6.87
CA VAL A 28 -3.97 -15.62 7.40
C VAL A 28 -4.29 -16.68 8.46
N ALA A 29 -4.53 -16.26 9.70
CA ALA A 29 -4.82 -17.17 10.80
C ALA A 29 -6.32 -17.35 11.04
N GLY A 30 -7.12 -16.33 10.72
CA GLY A 30 -8.55 -16.37 10.99
C GLY A 30 -9.23 -15.02 10.81
N TYR A 31 -10.51 -15.00 11.18
CA TYR A 31 -11.33 -13.82 11.21
C TYR A 31 -12.24 -13.90 12.43
N HIS A 32 -12.48 -12.77 13.08
CA HIS A 32 -13.45 -12.68 14.16
C HIS A 32 -14.11 -11.30 14.18
N PHE A 33 -15.30 -11.22 14.74
CA PHE A 33 -15.97 -9.95 14.97
C PHE A 33 -15.61 -9.42 16.36
N ASP A 34 -15.20 -8.16 16.46
CA ASP A 34 -14.92 -7.50 17.74
C ASP A 34 -15.94 -6.39 17.99
N GLU A 35 -16.76 -6.57 19.02
CA GLU A 35 -17.85 -5.66 19.39
C GLU A 35 -17.34 -4.25 19.73
N ARG A 36 -16.10 -4.11 20.24
CA ARG A 36 -15.52 -2.81 20.61
C ARG A 36 -15.31 -1.91 19.39
N PHE A 37 -15.07 -2.51 18.23
CA PHE A 37 -14.91 -1.82 16.94
C PHE A 37 -16.15 -1.94 16.05
N SER A 38 -17.14 -2.75 16.45
CA SER A 38 -18.31 -3.11 15.65
C SER A 38 -17.93 -3.49 14.22
N SER A 39 -16.82 -4.21 14.07
CA SER A 39 -16.16 -4.48 12.80
C SER A 39 -15.54 -5.88 12.82
N GLU A 40 -15.43 -6.48 11.63
CA GLU A 40 -14.68 -7.72 11.44
C GLU A 40 -13.16 -7.44 11.45
N LEU A 41 -12.43 -8.28 12.16
CA LEU A 41 -10.98 -8.30 12.25
C LEU A 41 -10.44 -9.49 11.45
N ILE A 42 -9.25 -9.30 10.88
CA ILE A 42 -8.42 -10.38 10.35
C ILE A 42 -7.32 -10.69 11.36
N ASP A 43 -7.21 -11.97 11.72
CA ASP A 43 -6.09 -12.51 12.47
C ASP A 43 -5.03 -13.00 11.50
N TYR A 44 -3.77 -12.64 11.74
CA TYR A 44 -2.67 -13.02 10.86
C TYR A 44 -1.38 -13.28 11.63
N VAL A 45 -0.48 -14.04 11.02
CA VAL A 45 0.87 -14.29 11.51
C VAL A 45 1.87 -13.57 10.61
N ARG A 46 2.74 -12.76 11.21
CA ARG A 46 3.87 -12.11 10.55
C ARG A 46 5.15 -12.42 11.32
N ASN A 47 6.17 -12.94 10.63
CA ASN A 47 7.47 -13.26 11.24
C ASN A 47 7.34 -14.12 12.52
N GLY A 48 6.40 -15.08 12.51
CA GLY A 48 6.13 -15.97 13.64
C GLY A 48 5.34 -15.35 14.80
N LYS A 49 4.90 -14.09 14.69
CA LYS A 49 4.06 -13.41 15.69
C LYS A 49 2.64 -13.25 15.17
N SER A 50 1.67 -13.60 15.99
CA SER A 50 0.25 -13.35 15.73
C SER A 50 -0.10 -11.91 16.03
N ASP A 51 -0.96 -11.33 15.19
CA ASP A 51 -1.48 -9.97 15.31
C ASP A 51 -2.85 -9.89 14.60
N PHE A 52 -3.54 -8.76 14.73
CA PHE A 52 -4.84 -8.55 14.11
C PHE A 52 -5.03 -7.12 13.58
N SER A 53 -5.93 -6.95 12.62
CA SER A 53 -6.31 -5.62 12.13
C SER A 53 -7.76 -5.58 11.64
N LEU A 54 -8.29 -4.37 11.47
CA LEU A 54 -9.59 -4.13 10.87
C LEU A 54 -9.58 -4.61 9.42
N LEU A 55 -10.48 -5.54 9.08
CA LEU A 55 -10.55 -6.11 7.73
C LEU A 55 -10.81 -5.04 6.67
N LYS A 56 -11.63 -4.03 7.00
CA LYS A 56 -11.95 -2.91 6.11
C LYS A 56 -10.76 -2.01 5.77
N GLU A 57 -9.70 -2.06 6.57
CA GLU A 57 -8.47 -1.27 6.37
C GLU A 57 -7.39 -2.07 5.62
N ALA A 58 -7.70 -3.32 5.25
CA ALA A 58 -6.79 -4.23 4.58
C ALA A 58 -6.97 -4.19 3.06
N VAL A 59 -5.87 -3.98 2.34
CA VAL A 59 -5.77 -4.17 0.89
C VAL A 59 -4.93 -5.40 0.63
N PHE A 60 -5.55 -6.43 0.03
CA PHE A 60 -4.89 -7.69 -0.29
C PHE A 60 -4.38 -7.70 -1.74
N TYR A 61 -3.26 -8.39 -1.95
CA TYR A 61 -2.62 -8.52 -3.26
C TYR A 61 -2.60 -10.00 -3.68
N PRO A 62 -3.74 -10.55 -4.17
CA PRO A 62 -3.88 -11.98 -4.43
C PRO A 62 -3.04 -12.49 -5.61
N ASP A 63 -2.75 -11.62 -6.57
CA ASP A 63 -1.99 -11.98 -7.78
C ASP A 63 -0.47 -11.86 -7.58
N VAL A 64 -0.03 -11.43 -6.40
CA VAL A 64 1.38 -11.23 -6.08
C VAL A 64 1.94 -12.50 -5.44
N SER A 65 2.99 -13.04 -6.06
CA SER A 65 3.71 -14.20 -5.49
C SER A 65 4.26 -13.86 -4.12
N ALA A 66 4.11 -14.78 -3.16
CA ALA A 66 4.71 -14.67 -1.82
C ALA A 66 6.24 -14.62 -1.86
N ASP A 67 6.87 -15.06 -2.96
CA ASP A 67 8.31 -15.01 -3.17
C ASP A 67 8.80 -13.68 -3.77
N SER A 68 7.90 -12.70 -3.95
CA SER A 68 8.24 -11.36 -4.43
C SER A 68 9.29 -10.71 -3.52
N LYS A 69 10.40 -10.27 -4.12
CA LYS A 69 11.56 -9.71 -3.39
C LYS A 69 11.56 -8.19 -3.33
N PHE A 70 10.79 -7.56 -4.20
CA PHE A 70 10.83 -6.12 -4.41
C PHE A 70 9.44 -5.52 -4.39
N ILE A 71 9.39 -4.28 -3.96
CA ILE A 71 8.24 -3.40 -4.07
C ILE A 71 8.68 -2.08 -4.68
N TYR A 72 7.85 -1.54 -5.54
CA TYR A 72 8.04 -0.28 -6.23
C TYR A 72 7.15 0.76 -5.55
N VAL A 73 7.78 1.73 -4.91
CA VAL A 73 7.12 2.79 -4.16
C VAL A 73 7.15 4.05 -5.01
N VAL A 74 5.98 4.61 -5.32
CA VAL A 74 5.92 5.92 -5.97
C VAL A 74 6.09 6.97 -4.89
N MET A 75 7.17 7.73 -5.01
CA MET A 75 7.56 8.79 -4.10
C MET A 75 7.24 10.14 -4.72
N CYS A 76 6.88 11.09 -3.87
CA CYS A 76 6.84 12.51 -4.18
C CYS A 76 7.84 13.24 -3.29
N GLU A 77 8.73 13.98 -3.92
CA GLU A 77 9.61 14.94 -3.26
C GLU A 77 9.07 16.34 -3.54
N GLU A 78 8.69 17.04 -2.47
CA GLU A 78 8.26 18.42 -2.51
C GLU A 78 9.40 19.31 -2.02
N HIS A 79 9.80 20.27 -2.84
CA HIS A 79 10.77 21.28 -2.43
C HIS A 79 10.03 22.53 -1.96
N ASP A 80 10.29 22.97 -0.73
CA ASP A 80 9.88 24.30 -0.30
C ASP A 80 10.87 25.38 -0.81
N PHE A 81 10.46 26.65 -0.71
CA PHE A 81 11.32 27.80 -1.06
C PHE A 81 12.62 27.90 -0.23
N MET A 82 12.76 27.10 0.83
CA MET A 82 13.91 27.03 1.74
C MET A 82 14.80 25.79 1.47
N GLU A 83 14.64 25.13 0.32
CA GLU A 83 15.39 23.93 -0.10
C GLU A 83 15.23 22.71 0.85
N LYS A 84 14.18 22.68 1.68
CA LYS A 84 13.87 21.48 2.45
C LYS A 84 13.00 20.55 1.63
N SER A 85 13.54 19.38 1.33
CA SER A 85 12.80 18.29 0.69
C SER A 85 11.90 17.58 1.71
N ASN A 86 10.60 17.52 1.41
CA ASN A 86 9.65 16.65 2.09
C ASN A 86 9.32 15.47 1.19
N PHE A 87 9.39 14.26 1.75
CA PHE A 87 9.15 13.02 1.01
C PHE A 87 7.83 12.40 1.45
N SER A 88 7.01 12.04 0.47
CA SER A 88 5.72 11.38 0.68
C SER A 88 5.61 10.10 -0.16
N GLU A 89 5.19 9.01 0.47
CA GLU A 89 4.83 7.76 -0.21
C GLU A 89 3.42 7.89 -0.79
N LEU A 90 3.27 7.76 -2.11
CA LEU A 90 1.98 7.93 -2.80
C LEU A 90 1.29 6.63 -3.17
N GLY A 91 2.06 5.54 -3.31
CA GLY A 91 1.51 4.25 -3.69
C GLY A 91 2.55 3.14 -3.69
N PHE A 92 2.07 1.92 -3.54
CA PHE A 92 2.88 0.70 -3.48
C PHE A 92 2.48 -0.27 -4.57
N PHE A 93 3.45 -0.75 -5.34
CA PHE A 93 3.24 -1.60 -6.51
C PHE A 93 4.20 -2.78 -6.51
N PHE A 94 3.75 -3.92 -7.04
CA PHE A 94 4.60 -5.10 -7.24
C PHE A 94 5.03 -5.27 -8.70
N ASP A 95 4.54 -4.42 -9.58
CA ASP A 95 4.89 -4.35 -11.00
C ASP A 95 5.45 -2.95 -11.30
N PRO A 96 6.64 -2.83 -11.91
CA PRO A 96 7.24 -1.53 -12.20
C PRO A 96 6.40 -0.72 -13.20
N GLN A 97 5.78 -1.37 -14.20
CA GLN A 97 4.98 -0.66 -15.19
C GLN A 97 3.75 -0.01 -14.54
N ALA A 98 3.10 -0.71 -13.60
CA ALA A 98 2.00 -0.15 -12.82
C ALA A 98 2.42 1.09 -12.00
N ALA A 99 3.63 1.09 -11.43
CA ALA A 99 4.16 2.25 -10.70
C ALA A 99 4.38 3.47 -11.62
N PHE A 100 4.97 3.26 -12.80
CA PHE A 100 5.16 4.34 -13.77
C PHE A 100 3.84 4.83 -14.37
N ASN A 101 2.89 3.93 -14.65
CA ASN A 101 1.54 4.31 -15.08
C ASN A 101 0.84 5.19 -14.02
N TYR A 102 1.08 4.93 -12.73
CA TYR A 102 0.55 5.78 -11.66
C TYR A 102 1.16 7.19 -11.65
N ILE A 103 2.46 7.33 -11.95
CA ILE A 103 3.10 8.63 -12.17
C ILE A 103 2.47 9.34 -13.38
N ASP A 104 2.22 8.63 -14.49
CA ASP A 104 1.52 9.19 -15.67
C ASP A 104 0.09 9.65 -15.33
N ASP A 105 -0.61 8.91 -14.47
CA ASP A 105 -1.95 9.27 -14.03
C ASP A 105 -1.96 10.50 -13.09
N ILE A 106 -0.93 10.67 -12.24
CA ILE A 106 -0.74 11.89 -11.44
C ILE A 106 -0.41 13.08 -12.34
N THR A 107 0.56 12.94 -13.25
CA THR A 107 1.01 14.04 -14.12
C THR A 107 -0.05 14.48 -15.13
N SER A 108 -0.91 13.57 -15.57
CA SER A 108 -2.07 13.88 -16.41
C SER A 108 -3.27 14.46 -15.65
N GLY A 109 -3.21 14.51 -14.31
CA GLY A 109 -4.27 15.06 -13.45
C GLY A 109 -5.47 14.13 -13.23
N LYS A 110 -5.36 12.84 -13.56
CA LYS A 110 -6.40 11.85 -13.24
C LYS A 110 -6.42 11.48 -11.76
N VAL A 111 -5.25 11.53 -11.13
CA VAL A 111 -5.05 11.32 -9.68
C VAL A 111 -4.56 12.62 -9.07
N GLU A 112 -5.06 12.96 -7.89
CA GLU A 112 -4.65 14.15 -7.15
C GLU A 112 -3.17 14.07 -6.77
N SER A 113 -2.43 15.17 -6.94
CA SER A 113 -1.02 15.24 -6.56
C SER A 113 -0.86 15.35 -5.04
N CYS A 114 0.33 15.01 -4.54
CA CYS A 114 0.74 15.18 -3.13
C CYS A 114 0.51 16.61 -2.59
N ASN A 115 0.56 17.62 -3.46
CA ASN A 115 0.31 19.01 -3.09
C ASN A 115 -0.34 19.80 -4.24
N PRO A 116 -1.67 19.99 -4.25
CA PRO A 116 -2.34 20.74 -5.30
C PRO A 116 -2.04 22.24 -5.26
N ALA A 117 -1.57 22.76 -4.11
CA ALA A 117 -1.34 24.19 -3.86
C ALA A 117 0.07 24.68 -4.24
N HIS A 118 1.09 23.81 -4.17
CA HIS A 118 2.48 24.14 -4.46
C HIS A 118 2.99 23.32 -5.64
N ARG A 119 2.57 23.71 -6.84
CA ARG A 119 2.89 23.01 -8.11
C ARG A 119 4.30 23.28 -8.65
N GLU A 120 5.07 24.14 -8.01
CA GLU A 120 6.27 24.71 -8.65
C GLU A 120 7.48 23.76 -8.61
N PHE A 121 7.57 22.84 -7.64
CA PHE A 121 8.71 21.89 -7.54
C PHE A 121 8.27 20.55 -6.92
N VAL A 122 7.71 19.67 -7.74
CA VAL A 122 7.40 18.28 -7.35
C VAL A 122 8.19 17.33 -8.24
N GLU A 123 9.05 16.51 -7.63
CA GLU A 123 9.70 15.39 -8.30
C GLU A 123 8.95 14.09 -7.96
N LEU A 124 8.52 13.37 -9.00
CA LEU A 124 7.90 12.05 -8.88
C LEU A 124 8.89 11.01 -9.38
N TYR A 125 9.15 10.00 -8.56
CA TYR A 125 10.05 8.92 -8.92
C TYR A 125 9.62 7.59 -8.30
N VAL A 126 10.15 6.49 -8.85
CA VAL A 126 9.93 5.15 -8.32
C VAL A 126 11.14 4.73 -7.50
N GLN A 127 10.94 4.53 -6.20
CA GLN A 127 11.91 3.91 -5.31
C GLN A 127 11.71 2.40 -5.30
N VAL A 128 12.79 1.63 -5.49
CA VAL A 128 12.76 0.17 -5.42
C VAL A 128 13.22 -0.25 -4.03
N GLU A 129 12.38 -0.98 -3.31
CA GLU A 129 12.69 -1.47 -1.98
C GLU A 129 12.66 -2.98 -1.91
N LYS A 130 13.50 -3.55 -1.04
CA LYS A 130 13.47 -4.97 -0.73
C LYS A 130 12.37 -5.25 0.31
N LEU A 131 11.66 -6.36 0.13
CA LEU A 131 10.64 -6.88 1.05
C LEU A 131 11.24 -7.80 2.12
#